data_AF-A0A964AID9-F1
#
_entry.id   AF-A0A964AID9-F1
#
_cell.length_a   1.000
_cell.length_b   1.000
_cell.length_c   1.000
_cell.angle_alpha   90.00
_cell.angle_beta   90.00
_cell.angle_gamma   90.00
#
_symmetry.space_group_name_H-M   'P 1'
#
loop_
_entity.id
_entity.type
_entity.pdbx_description
1 polymer ?
#
loop_
_entity_poly.entity_id
_entity_poly.type
_entity_poly.pdbx_seq_one_letter_code
_entity_poly.pdbx_strand_id
1 'polypeptide(L)'
;MLALFTLSAPALAGDAVAFEDDDGEEEFDFLKQGKEAAKNKEAAISADDFSSYDAEDEEFSDFKLAAPPPPADTDVEPVEIERGQARIGTSKATKLPYDIVGKDALADNYPAQVVHVDRDAVVVELPVLITREASAFDGVGYWLVTELYADGMKLTESRTQISRAAIAQSGPTLVFVKLLAPVPSPTGTLELRVGRATSGAGKPQSLFTRTVDYAVP
;
A
#
# COMPACT_ATOMS: atom_id res chain seq x y z
N MET A 1 -17.89 -21.39 -65.22
CA MET A 1 -17.38 -22.57 -64.49
C MET A 1 -17.38 -22.20 -63.02
N LEU A 2 -18.39 -22.67 -62.27
CA LEU A 2 -18.54 -22.47 -60.83
C LEU A 2 -17.75 -23.57 -60.10
N ALA A 3 -16.92 -23.20 -59.13
CA ALA A 3 -16.37 -24.14 -58.14
C ALA A 3 -16.77 -23.65 -56.75
N LEU A 4 -17.71 -24.38 -56.15
CA LEU A 4 -18.24 -24.20 -54.82
C LEU A 4 -17.31 -24.94 -53.84
N PHE A 5 -16.57 -24.23 -53.01
CA PHE A 5 -15.77 -24.84 -51.93
C PHE A 5 -16.56 -24.81 -50.63
N THR A 6 -17.13 -25.94 -50.24
CA THR A 6 -17.70 -26.20 -48.92
C THR A 6 -16.61 -26.75 -48.01
N LEU A 7 -16.19 -25.97 -47.00
CA LEU A 7 -15.32 -26.44 -45.92
C LEU A 7 -16.17 -27.06 -44.81
N SER A 8 -15.99 -28.36 -44.61
CA SER A 8 -16.60 -29.17 -43.55
C SER A 8 -15.84 -28.96 -42.23
N ALA A 9 -16.55 -28.68 -41.14
CA ALA A 9 -15.99 -28.63 -39.80
C ALA A 9 -15.76 -30.06 -39.25
N PRO A 10 -14.70 -30.30 -38.46
CA PRO A 10 -14.57 -31.53 -37.69
C PRO A 10 -15.41 -31.45 -36.41
N ALA A 11 -16.24 -32.48 -36.19
CA ALA A 11 -16.94 -32.70 -34.93
C ALA A 11 -15.93 -33.07 -33.84
N LEU A 12 -15.79 -32.23 -32.81
CA LEU A 12 -15.11 -32.60 -31.57
C LEU A 12 -16.04 -33.52 -30.78
N ALA A 13 -15.71 -34.80 -30.71
CA ALA A 13 -16.33 -35.74 -29.78
C ALA A 13 -15.86 -35.37 -28.37
N GLY A 14 -16.81 -34.97 -27.52
CA GLY A 14 -16.57 -34.75 -26.09
C GLY A 14 -16.43 -36.10 -25.40
N ASP A 15 -15.24 -36.36 -24.86
CA ASP A 15 -15.02 -37.42 -23.89
C ASP A 15 -15.53 -36.91 -22.54
N ALA A 16 -16.66 -37.48 -22.09
CA ALA A 16 -17.23 -37.22 -20.79
C ALA A 16 -16.42 -38.02 -19.76
N VAL A 17 -15.45 -37.36 -19.12
CA VAL A 17 -14.79 -37.92 -17.94
C VAL A 17 -15.75 -37.76 -16.77
N ALA A 18 -16.29 -38.87 -16.31
CA ALA A 18 -17.03 -38.96 -15.06
C ALA A 18 -16.05 -38.65 -13.92
N PHE A 19 -16.27 -37.54 -13.23
CA PHE A 19 -15.65 -37.29 -11.93
C PHE A 19 -16.46 -38.09 -10.91
N GLU A 20 -15.85 -39.15 -10.39
CA GLU A 20 -16.33 -39.84 -9.20
C GLU A 20 -16.15 -38.89 -8.01
N ASP A 21 -17.27 -38.63 -7.32
CA ASP A 21 -17.30 -37.94 -6.02
C ASP A 21 -16.54 -38.81 -5.00
N ASP A 22 -15.28 -38.47 -4.74
CA ASP A 22 -14.51 -38.98 -3.62
C ASP A 22 -14.72 -38.03 -2.43
N ASP A 23 -15.77 -38.32 -1.66
CA ASP A 23 -16.10 -37.72 -0.35
C ASP A 23 -15.08 -38.17 0.72
N GLY A 24 -13.80 -37.89 0.47
CA GLY A 24 -12.71 -38.04 1.41
C GLY A 24 -12.69 -36.88 2.40
N GLU A 25 -13.52 -36.97 3.43
CA GLU A 25 -13.37 -36.17 4.66
C GLU A 25 -12.05 -36.52 5.37
N GLU A 26 -10.92 -36.07 4.84
CA GLU A 26 -9.69 -35.92 5.61
C GLU A 26 -9.71 -34.54 6.28
N GLU A 27 -10.49 -34.45 7.35
CA GLU A 27 -10.42 -33.39 8.35
C GLU A 27 -8.94 -33.22 8.77
N PHE A 28 -8.33 -32.13 8.33
CA PHE A 28 -7.00 -31.70 8.73
C PHE A 28 -6.89 -31.64 10.27
N ASP A 29 -6.25 -32.65 10.85
CA ASP A 29 -6.04 -32.83 12.30
C ASP A 29 -5.16 -31.74 12.95
N PHE A 30 -4.61 -30.82 12.15
CA PHE A 30 -3.73 -29.75 12.61
C PHE A 30 -4.42 -28.75 13.57
N LEU A 31 -5.73 -28.51 13.39
CA LEU A 31 -6.47 -27.58 14.26
C LEU A 31 -6.90 -28.19 15.60
N LYS A 32 -7.01 -29.53 15.71
CA LYS A 32 -7.31 -30.21 16.98
C LYS A 32 -6.08 -30.25 17.90
N GLN A 33 -4.89 -30.48 17.36
CA GLN A 33 -3.65 -30.52 18.14
C GLN A 33 -3.24 -29.17 18.75
N GLY A 34 -3.55 -28.06 18.07
CA GLY A 34 -3.30 -26.70 18.61
C GLY A 34 -4.21 -26.31 19.79
N LYS A 35 -5.44 -26.84 19.85
CA LYS A 35 -6.39 -26.51 20.93
C LYS A 35 -6.08 -27.25 22.24
N GLU A 36 -5.54 -28.46 22.19
CA GLU A 36 -5.13 -29.17 23.42
C GLU A 36 -3.85 -28.59 24.04
N ALA A 37 -2.91 -28.10 23.22
CA ALA A 37 -1.72 -27.42 23.71
C ALA A 37 -2.03 -26.06 24.39
N ALA A 38 -3.09 -25.37 23.95
CA ALA A 38 -3.54 -24.11 24.57
C ALA A 38 -4.21 -24.35 25.94
N LYS A 39 -5.04 -25.40 26.08
CA LYS A 39 -5.71 -25.73 27.36
C LYS A 39 -4.74 -26.18 28.45
N ASN A 40 -3.67 -26.88 28.10
CA ASN A 40 -2.67 -27.32 29.09
C ASN A 40 -1.70 -26.22 29.53
N LYS A 41 -1.65 -25.08 28.83
CA LYS A 41 -0.84 -23.92 29.23
C LYS A 41 -1.59 -22.94 30.13
N GLU A 42 -2.93 -22.98 30.14
CA GLU A 42 -3.77 -22.18 31.06
C GLU A 42 -3.91 -22.79 32.46
N ALA A 43 -3.57 -24.07 32.66
CA ALA A 43 -3.63 -24.73 33.97
C ALA A 43 -2.32 -24.64 34.80
N ALA A 44 -1.25 -24.04 34.24
CA ALA A 44 0.07 -23.97 34.86
C ALA A 44 0.55 -22.55 35.19
N ILE A 45 -0.34 -21.55 35.13
CA ILE A 45 -0.07 -20.22 35.67
C ILE A 45 -0.89 -20.10 36.97
N SER A 46 -0.31 -20.63 38.06
CA SER A 46 -0.85 -20.41 39.41
C SER A 46 -0.86 -18.92 39.70
N ALA A 47 -2.01 -18.43 40.17
CA ALA A 47 -2.30 -17.06 40.52
C ALA A 47 -1.60 -16.58 41.82
N ASP A 48 -0.35 -16.99 42.06
CA ASP A 48 0.37 -16.75 43.32
C ASP A 48 1.80 -16.18 43.14
N ASP A 49 2.17 -15.71 41.94
CA ASP A 49 3.50 -15.13 41.70
C ASP A 49 3.46 -13.67 41.22
N PHE A 50 2.50 -12.90 41.74
CA PHE A 50 2.50 -11.43 41.72
C PHE A 50 2.75 -10.88 43.11
N SER A 51 3.66 -11.51 43.86
CA SER A 51 4.15 -10.95 45.11
C SER A 51 5.06 -9.76 44.82
N SER A 52 4.61 -8.60 45.30
CA SER A 52 5.39 -7.38 45.56
C SER A 52 6.31 -6.91 44.44
N TYR A 53 5.73 -6.28 43.42
CA TYR A 53 6.38 -5.07 42.92
C TYR A 53 6.12 -3.98 43.97
N ASP A 54 7.10 -3.85 44.86
CA ASP A 54 7.26 -2.73 45.76
C ASP A 54 7.33 -1.47 44.88
N ALA A 55 6.27 -0.68 44.92
CA ALA A 55 6.28 0.66 44.36
C ALA A 55 7.11 1.54 45.30
N GLU A 56 8.42 1.30 45.31
CA GLU A 56 9.34 2.31 45.80
C GLU A 56 9.24 3.47 44.81
N ASP A 57 8.63 4.54 45.32
CA ASP A 57 8.65 5.90 44.81
C ASP A 57 10.08 6.29 44.43
N GLU A 58 10.53 5.95 43.22
CA GLU A 58 11.64 6.65 42.59
C GLU A 58 11.15 8.02 42.15
N GLU A 59 11.22 8.91 43.13
CA GLU A 59 11.49 10.34 43.09
C GLU A 59 12.11 10.83 41.75
N PHE A 60 11.29 10.99 40.71
CA PHE A 60 11.60 11.82 39.53
C PHE A 60 11.53 13.32 39.86
N SER A 61 12.04 13.72 41.03
CA SER A 61 11.96 15.09 41.58
C SER A 61 13.20 15.95 41.32
N ASP A 62 14.06 15.62 40.35
CA ASP A 62 15.21 16.52 40.06
C ASP A 62 15.63 16.63 38.59
N PHE A 63 14.68 16.56 37.64
CA PHE A 63 14.92 17.22 36.34
C PHE A 63 14.71 18.73 36.49
N LYS A 64 15.64 19.40 37.19
CA LYS A 64 15.77 20.86 37.13
C LYS A 64 16.12 21.21 35.68
N LEU A 65 15.14 21.67 34.91
CA LEU A 65 15.40 22.52 33.76
C LEU A 65 16.23 23.70 34.29
N ALA A 66 17.55 23.64 34.08
CA ALA A 66 18.39 24.81 34.24
C ALA A 66 17.77 25.90 33.37
N ALA A 67 17.42 27.02 33.98
CA ALA A 67 17.00 28.20 33.23
C ALA A 67 18.07 28.45 32.16
N PRO A 68 17.69 28.70 30.89
CA PRO A 68 18.66 29.04 29.87
C PRO A 68 19.52 30.18 30.40
N PRO A 69 20.86 30.10 30.23
CA PRO A 69 21.74 31.16 30.71
C PRO A 69 21.24 32.50 30.14
N PRO A 70 21.28 33.60 30.92
CA PRO A 70 21.02 34.91 30.36
C PRO A 70 21.90 35.07 29.11
N PRO A 71 21.35 35.62 28.01
CA PRO A 71 22.12 35.79 26.80
C PRO A 71 23.39 36.55 27.17
N ALA A 72 24.53 35.95 26.87
CA ALA A 72 25.80 36.63 27.02
C ALA A 72 25.71 37.89 26.16
N ASP A 73 25.95 39.05 26.76
CA ASP A 73 26.27 40.31 26.08
C ASP A 73 27.52 40.06 25.24
N THR A 74 27.30 39.42 24.11
CA THR A 74 28.21 39.41 23.00
C THR A 74 27.76 40.59 22.18
N ASP A 75 28.64 41.59 22.11
CA ASP A 75 28.66 42.62 21.08
C ASP A 75 28.82 41.94 19.71
N VAL A 76 27.80 41.19 19.30
CA VAL A 76 27.59 40.81 17.92
C VAL A 76 27.06 42.07 17.30
N GLU A 77 27.89 42.71 16.47
CA GLU A 77 27.44 43.77 15.60
C GLU A 77 26.09 43.37 14.99
N PRO A 78 25.06 44.23 15.06
CA PRO A 78 23.76 43.88 14.53
C PRO A 78 23.94 43.61 13.04
N VAL A 79 23.92 42.33 12.67
CA VAL A 79 23.61 41.95 11.31
C VAL A 79 22.22 42.54 11.11
N GLU A 80 22.13 43.57 10.27
CA GLU A 80 20.88 44.03 9.70
C GLU A 80 20.28 42.83 8.99
N ILE A 81 19.51 42.03 9.73
CA ILE A 81 18.44 41.25 9.15
C ILE A 81 17.48 42.34 8.72
N GLU A 82 17.68 42.84 7.49
CA GLU A 82 16.63 43.51 6.77
C GLU A 82 15.39 42.69 7.05
N ARG A 83 14.37 43.31 7.65
CA ARG A 83 13.00 42.83 7.54
C ARG A 83 12.64 42.92 6.07
N GLY A 84 13.28 42.07 5.26
CA GLY A 84 12.79 41.63 4.00
C GLY A 84 11.41 41.14 4.35
N GLN A 85 10.44 41.96 3.96
CA GLN A 85 9.08 41.55 3.75
C GLN A 85 9.16 40.10 3.34
N ALA A 86 8.58 39.19 4.15
CA ALA A 86 8.31 37.86 3.69
C ALA A 86 7.43 38.08 2.47
N ARG A 87 8.07 38.18 1.30
CA ARG A 87 7.45 38.02 0.02
C ARG A 87 6.96 36.61 0.18
N ILE A 88 5.68 36.47 0.51
CA ILE A 88 4.88 35.34 0.13
C ILE A 88 5.10 35.31 -1.37
N GLY A 89 6.17 34.62 -1.77
CA GLY A 89 6.45 34.37 -3.16
C GLY A 89 5.16 33.75 -3.61
N THR A 90 4.50 34.40 -4.56
CA THR A 90 3.51 33.74 -5.37
C THR A 90 4.27 32.58 -5.99
N SER A 91 4.32 31.45 -5.27
CA SER A 91 4.84 30.20 -5.78
C SER A 91 3.90 29.93 -6.93
N LYS A 92 4.37 30.30 -8.12
CA LYS A 92 3.65 30.13 -9.37
C LYS A 92 3.23 28.67 -9.34
N ALA A 93 1.93 28.41 -9.12
CA ALA A 93 1.43 27.09 -8.81
C ALA A 93 2.01 26.13 -9.85
N THR A 94 2.99 25.33 -9.43
CA THR A 94 3.68 24.43 -10.34
C THR A 94 2.61 23.42 -10.72
N LYS A 95 2.12 23.54 -11.96
CA LYS A 95 1.11 22.64 -12.50
C LYS A 95 1.62 21.23 -12.26
N LEU A 96 0.86 20.41 -11.53
CA LEU A 96 1.20 19.00 -11.35
C LEU A 96 1.48 18.39 -12.73
N PRO A 97 2.52 17.56 -12.89
CA PRO A 97 2.91 17.03 -14.20
C PRO A 97 1.89 16.04 -14.81
N TYR A 98 0.72 15.89 -14.19
CA TYR A 98 -0.33 14.96 -14.55
C TYR A 98 -1.57 15.70 -15.05
N ASP A 99 -2.03 15.36 -16.24
CA ASP A 99 -3.29 15.85 -16.78
C ASP A 99 -4.47 15.07 -16.17
N ILE A 100 -5.40 15.79 -15.58
CA ILE A 100 -6.56 15.26 -14.86
C ILE A 100 -7.86 15.46 -15.67
N VAL A 101 -7.81 16.27 -16.72
CA VAL A 101 -9.00 16.59 -17.51
C VAL A 101 -9.50 15.32 -18.21
N GLY A 102 -10.76 14.95 -17.95
CA GLY A 102 -11.40 13.78 -18.53
C GLY A 102 -10.97 12.43 -17.93
N LYS A 103 -10.26 12.43 -16.79
CA LYS A 103 -9.84 11.22 -16.09
C LYS A 103 -10.83 10.85 -14.98
N ASP A 104 -11.17 9.58 -14.86
CA ASP A 104 -12.10 9.08 -13.85
C ASP A 104 -11.39 8.72 -12.54
N ALA A 105 -12.04 8.94 -11.41
CA ALA A 105 -11.50 8.54 -10.11
C ALA A 105 -11.31 7.01 -10.04
N LEU A 106 -10.22 6.56 -9.42
CA LEU A 106 -9.88 5.15 -9.22
C LEU A 106 -9.77 4.32 -10.51
N ALA A 107 -9.64 4.99 -11.66
CA ALA A 107 -9.44 4.36 -12.95
C ALA A 107 -7.97 4.32 -13.35
N ASP A 108 -7.70 3.53 -14.37
CA ASP A 108 -6.39 3.36 -14.97
C ASP A 108 -6.00 4.57 -15.85
N ASN A 109 -5.60 5.65 -15.20
CA ASN A 109 -5.36 6.93 -15.86
C ASN A 109 -3.90 7.20 -16.21
N TYR A 110 -2.98 6.64 -15.43
CA TYR A 110 -1.55 6.97 -15.46
C TYR A 110 -0.71 5.69 -15.60
N PRO A 111 0.38 5.73 -16.36
CA PRO A 111 1.27 4.58 -16.49
C PRO A 111 2.02 4.33 -15.17
N ALA A 112 2.23 3.06 -14.84
CA ALA A 112 3.23 2.68 -13.84
C ALA A 112 4.64 2.98 -14.38
N GLN A 113 5.55 3.38 -13.50
CA GLN A 113 6.91 3.76 -13.86
C GLN A 113 7.92 3.07 -12.97
N VAL A 114 9.01 2.61 -13.56
CA VAL A 114 10.17 2.15 -12.80
C VAL A 114 10.98 3.36 -12.38
N VAL A 115 10.97 3.66 -11.08
CA VAL A 115 11.66 4.85 -10.51
C VAL A 115 13.11 4.53 -10.19
N HIS A 116 13.38 3.29 -9.79
CA HIS A 116 14.72 2.83 -9.47
C HIS A 116 14.89 1.37 -9.82
N VAL A 117 16.07 1.03 -10.34
CA VAL A 117 16.48 -0.35 -10.61
C VAL A 117 17.86 -0.53 -10.02
N ASP A 118 17.97 -1.57 -9.19
CA ASP A 118 19.23 -2.09 -8.67
C ASP A 118 19.32 -3.58 -9.02
N ARG A 119 20.46 -4.21 -8.72
CA ARG A 119 20.72 -5.63 -8.96
C ARG A 119 19.74 -6.54 -8.22
N ASP A 120 19.32 -6.13 -7.03
CA ASP A 120 18.51 -6.96 -6.14
C ASP A 120 17.04 -6.52 -6.07
N ALA A 121 16.73 -5.28 -6.47
CA ALA A 121 15.41 -4.69 -6.29
C ALA A 121 15.02 -3.70 -7.39
N VAL A 122 13.74 -3.68 -7.71
CA VAL A 122 13.09 -2.69 -8.58
C VAL A 122 12.05 -1.94 -7.77
N VAL A 123 12.07 -0.61 -7.88
CA VAL A 123 11.06 0.26 -7.28
C VAL A 123 10.14 0.76 -8.37
N VAL A 124 8.87 0.41 -8.26
CA VAL A 124 7.81 0.86 -9.15
C VAL A 124 6.96 1.92 -8.45
N GLU A 125 6.62 2.98 -9.18
CA GLU A 125 5.66 3.99 -8.76
C GLU A 125 4.42 3.96 -9.66
N LEU A 126 3.25 4.04 -9.04
CA LEU A 126 1.97 4.17 -9.72
C LEU A 126 1.17 5.35 -9.14
N PRO A 127 0.96 6.42 -9.92
CA PRO A 127 0.03 7.47 -9.56
C PRO A 127 -1.42 6.98 -9.68
N VAL A 128 -2.22 7.18 -8.64
CA VAL A 128 -3.65 6.83 -8.63
C VAL A 128 -4.48 8.07 -8.31
N LEU A 129 -5.42 8.40 -9.19
CA LEU A 129 -6.39 9.48 -8.97
C LEU A 129 -7.46 9.01 -7.98
N ILE A 130 -7.49 9.61 -6.79
CA ILE A 130 -8.49 9.29 -5.76
C ILE A 130 -9.79 10.04 -6.03
N THR A 131 -9.68 11.34 -6.25
CA THR A 131 -10.80 12.21 -6.60
C THR A 131 -10.28 13.44 -7.32
N ARG A 132 -11.14 14.06 -8.14
CA ARG A 132 -10.84 15.32 -8.85
C ARG A 132 -11.09 16.55 -7.98
N GLU A 133 -11.99 16.43 -7.02
CA GLU A 133 -12.44 17.49 -6.12
C GLU A 133 -12.99 16.88 -4.83
N ALA A 134 -12.98 17.66 -3.74
CA ALA A 134 -13.46 17.18 -2.45
C ALA A 134 -14.94 16.80 -2.46
N SER A 135 -15.78 17.50 -3.25
CA SER A 135 -17.22 17.27 -3.37
C SER A 135 -17.59 15.94 -4.03
N ALA A 136 -16.70 15.39 -4.87
CA ALA A 136 -16.93 14.12 -5.56
C ALA A 136 -16.60 12.90 -4.67
N PHE A 137 -15.99 13.10 -3.50
CA PHE A 137 -15.72 12.04 -2.55
C PHE A 137 -17.00 11.72 -1.76
N ASP A 138 -17.40 10.43 -1.74
CA ASP A 138 -18.62 9.96 -1.08
C ASP A 138 -18.60 10.07 0.47
N GLY A 139 -17.43 10.41 1.03
CA GLY A 139 -17.22 10.54 2.47
C GLY A 139 -16.95 9.21 3.17
N VAL A 140 -17.00 8.08 2.46
CA VAL A 140 -16.77 6.75 3.01
C VAL A 140 -15.28 6.43 2.89
N GLY A 141 -14.62 6.28 4.03
CA GLY A 141 -13.22 5.89 4.05
C GLY A 141 -13.02 4.46 3.53
N TYR A 142 -11.93 4.23 2.81
CA TYR A 142 -11.55 2.92 2.30
C TYR A 142 -10.03 2.77 2.29
N TRP A 143 -9.56 1.55 2.08
CA TRP A 143 -8.15 1.23 1.87
C TRP A 143 -7.90 1.06 0.38
N LEU A 144 -6.99 1.85 -0.17
CA LEU A 144 -6.40 1.60 -1.48
C LEU A 144 -5.34 0.50 -1.28
N VAL A 145 -5.56 -0.65 -1.90
CA VAL A 145 -4.66 -1.79 -1.82
C VAL A 145 -4.01 -1.95 -3.19
N THR A 146 -2.69 -1.95 -3.23
CA THR A 146 -1.95 -2.25 -4.46
C THR A 146 -1.05 -3.44 -4.21
N GLU A 147 -1.27 -4.50 -4.97
CA GLU A 147 -0.51 -5.73 -4.90
C GLU A 147 0.44 -5.80 -6.10
N LEU A 148 1.69 -6.16 -5.85
CA LEU A 148 2.70 -6.35 -6.90
C LEU A 148 2.91 -7.84 -7.12
N TYR A 149 2.84 -8.25 -8.37
CA TYR A 149 3.02 -9.62 -8.83
C TYR A 149 4.16 -9.72 -9.84
N ALA A 150 4.87 -10.85 -9.82
CA ALA A 150 5.78 -11.28 -10.88
C ALA A 150 5.51 -12.76 -11.15
N ASP A 151 5.38 -13.12 -12.44
CA ASP A 151 5.10 -14.50 -12.86
C ASP A 151 3.90 -15.14 -12.13
N GLY A 152 2.86 -14.35 -11.86
CA GLY A 152 1.66 -14.78 -11.13
C GLY A 152 1.82 -14.93 -9.62
N MET A 153 3.02 -14.75 -9.06
CA MET A 153 3.28 -14.77 -7.63
C MET A 153 3.24 -13.37 -7.03
N LYS A 154 2.56 -13.22 -5.90
CA LYS A 154 2.51 -11.95 -5.16
C LYS A 154 3.85 -11.72 -4.46
N LEU A 155 4.50 -10.61 -4.78
CA LEU A 155 5.77 -10.21 -4.18
C LEU A 155 5.58 -9.30 -2.97
N THR A 156 4.74 -8.27 -3.10
CA THR A 156 4.52 -7.28 -2.04
C THR A 156 3.12 -6.67 -2.14
N GLU A 157 2.74 -5.94 -1.11
CA GLU A 157 1.47 -5.24 -1.01
C GLU A 157 1.67 -3.88 -0.31
N SER A 158 0.99 -2.85 -0.79
CA SER A 158 0.83 -1.58 -0.08
C SER A 158 -0.64 -1.33 0.21
N ARG A 159 -0.93 -0.94 1.45
CA ARG A 159 -2.26 -0.50 1.88
C ARG A 159 -2.18 0.96 2.32
N THR A 160 -2.94 1.82 1.64
CA THR A 160 -3.04 3.24 1.99
C THR A 160 -4.47 3.57 2.41
N GLN A 161 -4.65 4.07 3.63
CA GLN A 161 -5.96 4.49 4.10
C GLN A 161 -6.37 5.81 3.45
N ILE A 162 -7.47 5.80 2.72
CA ILE A 162 -8.11 6.99 2.16
C ILE A 162 -9.26 7.37 3.07
N SER A 163 -9.13 8.51 3.73
CA SER A 163 -10.16 9.08 4.58
C SER A 163 -10.53 10.47 4.08
N ARG A 164 -11.65 11.02 4.57
CA ARG A 164 -12.03 12.41 4.27
C ARG A 164 -10.93 13.42 4.60
N ALA A 165 -10.13 13.15 5.64
CA ALA A 165 -9.01 14.02 6.03
C ALA A 165 -7.82 13.94 5.06
N ALA A 166 -7.70 12.86 4.27
CA ALA A 166 -6.66 12.71 3.26
C ALA A 166 -7.03 13.38 1.92
N ILE A 167 -8.28 13.81 1.75
CA ILE A 167 -8.74 14.46 0.52
C ILE A 167 -8.37 15.94 0.55
N ALA A 168 -7.73 16.41 -0.53
CA ALA A 168 -7.38 17.80 -0.70
C ALA A 168 -8.66 18.68 -0.74
N GLN A 169 -8.68 19.76 0.05
CA GLN A 169 -9.82 20.69 0.08
C GLN A 169 -10.01 21.44 -1.24
N SER A 170 -8.92 21.66 -1.98
CA SER A 170 -8.91 22.32 -3.27
C SER A 170 -8.08 21.48 -4.25
N GLY A 171 -8.67 21.18 -5.40
CA GLY A 171 -8.04 20.42 -6.47
C GLY A 171 -8.10 18.89 -6.32
N PRO A 172 -7.39 18.17 -7.20
CA PRO A 172 -7.36 16.71 -7.25
C PRO A 172 -6.59 16.12 -6.06
N THR A 173 -6.96 14.91 -5.66
CA THR A 173 -6.17 14.09 -4.74
C THR A 173 -5.54 12.93 -5.51
N LEU A 174 -4.21 12.87 -5.52
CA LEU A 174 -3.42 11.79 -6.10
C LEU A 174 -2.68 11.06 -5.00
N VAL A 175 -2.62 9.73 -5.10
CA VAL A 175 -1.76 8.89 -4.26
C VAL A 175 -0.67 8.30 -5.13
N PHE A 176 0.58 8.44 -4.70
CA PHE A 176 1.74 7.88 -5.38
C PHE A 176 2.15 6.60 -4.66
N VAL A 177 1.66 5.47 -5.16
CA VAL A 177 1.98 4.18 -4.58
C VAL A 177 3.38 3.80 -5.03
N LYS A 178 4.29 3.58 -4.07
CA LYS A 178 5.63 3.06 -4.32
C LYS A 178 5.73 1.65 -3.77
N LEU A 179 6.17 0.72 -4.61
CA LEU A 179 6.33 -0.69 -4.26
C LEU A 179 7.74 -1.13 -4.64
N LEU A 180 8.35 -1.91 -3.75
CA LEU A 180 9.65 -2.54 -3.98
C LEU A 180 9.41 -4.02 -4.29
N ALA A 181 9.88 -4.48 -5.44
CA ALA A 181 9.94 -5.89 -5.81
C ALA A 181 11.40 -6.37 -5.77
N PRO A 182 11.69 -7.53 -5.17
CA PRO A 182 12.95 -8.22 -5.43
C PRO A 182 13.03 -8.60 -6.91
N VAL A 183 14.23 -8.58 -7.49
CA VAL A 183 14.47 -8.91 -8.90
C VAL A 183 14.72 -10.41 -9.05
N PRO A 184 13.81 -11.19 -9.66
CA PRO A 184 14.07 -12.61 -9.93
C PRO A 184 14.99 -12.84 -11.15
N SER A 185 15.03 -11.89 -12.08
CA SER A 185 15.72 -12.00 -13.37
C SER A 185 16.14 -10.59 -13.86
N PRO A 186 17.25 -10.45 -14.62
CA PRO A 186 17.70 -9.17 -15.18
C PRO A 186 16.64 -8.43 -16.00
N THR A 187 15.68 -9.15 -16.58
CA THR A 187 14.54 -8.55 -17.27
C THR A 187 13.26 -9.27 -16.87
N GLY A 188 12.15 -8.56 -16.81
CA GLY A 188 10.85 -9.16 -16.53
C GLY A 188 9.70 -8.16 -16.62
N THR A 189 8.50 -8.66 -16.37
CA THR A 189 7.26 -7.86 -16.32
C THR A 189 6.68 -7.96 -14.92
N LEU A 190 6.38 -6.79 -14.33
CA LEU A 190 5.68 -6.69 -13.06
C LEU A 190 4.22 -6.33 -13.30
N GLU A 191 3.33 -6.98 -12.56
CA GLU A 191 1.88 -6.73 -12.61
C GLU A 191 1.43 -6.08 -11.30
N LEU A 192 0.88 -4.87 -11.39
CA LEU A 192 0.27 -4.12 -10.30
C LEU A 192 -1.23 -4.32 -10.35
N ARG A 193 -1.79 -4.93 -9.31
CA ARG A 193 -3.25 -5.03 -9.13
C ARG A 193 -3.69 -3.99 -8.12
N VAL A 194 -4.52 -3.06 -8.56
CA VAL A 194 -5.07 -2.00 -7.71
C VAL A 194 -6.49 -2.40 -7.32
N GLY A 195 -6.79 -2.32 -6.03
CA GLY A 195 -8.09 -2.65 -5.47
C GLY A 195 -8.48 -1.73 -4.33
N ARG A 196 -9.75 -1.86 -3.93
CA ARG A 196 -10.35 -1.13 -2.81
C ARG A 196 -10.85 -2.10 -1.76
N ALA A 197 -10.50 -1.88 -0.50
CA ALA A 197 -11.03 -2.65 0.63
C ALA A 197 -11.77 -1.72 1.63
N THR A 198 -12.86 -2.20 2.21
CA THR A 198 -13.63 -1.45 3.21
C THR A 198 -13.00 -1.49 4.61
N SER A 199 -12.13 -2.46 4.86
CA SER A 199 -11.41 -2.62 6.13
C SER A 199 -9.93 -2.90 5.89
N GLY A 200 -9.10 -2.59 6.90
CA GLY A 200 -7.64 -2.74 6.80
C GLY A 200 -7.18 -4.17 6.55
N ALA A 201 -7.94 -5.18 7.00
CA ALA A 201 -7.67 -6.60 6.75
C ALA A 201 -8.60 -7.22 5.69
N GLY A 202 -9.47 -6.42 5.07
CA GLY A 202 -10.44 -6.91 4.09
C GLY A 202 -9.78 -7.36 2.79
N LYS A 203 -10.45 -8.30 2.10
CA LYS A 203 -10.10 -8.68 0.73
C LYS A 203 -10.40 -7.50 -0.22
N PRO A 204 -9.45 -7.05 -1.03
CA PRO A 204 -9.68 -5.94 -1.95
C PRO A 204 -10.61 -6.35 -3.10
N GLN A 205 -11.55 -5.46 -3.43
CA GLN A 205 -12.27 -5.48 -4.69
C GLN A 205 -11.36 -4.92 -5.78
N SER A 206 -11.05 -5.71 -6.80
CA SER A 206 -10.20 -5.28 -7.91
C SER A 206 -10.82 -4.09 -8.64
N LEU A 207 -9.99 -3.09 -8.93
CA LEU A 207 -10.35 -1.89 -9.71
C LEU A 207 -9.75 -2.00 -11.11
N PHE A 208 -8.42 -2.15 -11.20
CA PHE A 208 -7.71 -2.30 -12.45
C PHE A 208 -6.35 -2.98 -12.24
N THR A 209 -5.76 -3.43 -13.34
CA THR A 209 -4.43 -4.05 -13.38
C THR A 209 -3.54 -3.26 -14.33
N ARG A 210 -2.27 -3.09 -13.95
CA ARG A 210 -1.25 -2.46 -14.79
C ARG A 210 0.00 -3.33 -14.88
N THR A 211 0.61 -3.36 -16.04
CA THR A 211 1.90 -4.02 -16.24
C THR A 211 2.99 -3.00 -16.47
N VAL A 212 4.20 -3.31 -16.00
CA VAL A 212 5.39 -2.53 -16.27
C VAL A 212 6.56 -3.47 -16.51
N ASP A 213 7.27 -3.25 -17.61
CA ASP A 213 8.48 -4.00 -17.91
C ASP A 213 9.67 -3.34 -17.23
N TYR A 214 10.61 -4.16 -16.76
CA TYR A 214 11.86 -3.69 -16.19
C TYR A 214 13.05 -4.42 -16.81
N ALA A 215 14.19 -3.72 -16.82
CA ALA A 215 15.48 -4.26 -17.22
C ALA A 215 16.56 -3.70 -16.28
N VAL A 216 17.32 -4.58 -15.66
CA VAL A 216 18.49 -4.28 -14.85
C VAL A 216 19.67 -4.00 -15.79
N PRO A 217 20.37 -2.87 -15.63
CA PRO A 217 21.51 -2.52 -16.46
C PRO A 217 22.75 -3.40 -16.23
#